data_AF-A0A2V7W6C2-F1
#
_entry.id   AF-A0A2V7W6C2-F1
#
_cell.length_a   1.000
_cell.length_b   1.000
_cell.length_c   1.000
_cell.angle_alpha   90.00
_cell.angle_beta   90.00
_cell.angle_gamma   90.00
#
_symmetry.space_group_name_H-M   'P 1'
#
loop_
_entity.id
_entity.type
_entity.pdbx_description
1 polymer ?
#
loop_
_entity_poly.entity_id
_entity_poly.type
_entity_poly.pdbx_seq_one_letter_code
_entity_poly.pdbx_strand_id
1 'polypeptide(L)'
;MGDQSGGKPPHSEGYTHRVKFDALPGYSLIRQGLNDLAAERHTAAALLVLVGAPRLQRIGIEVPNLNIADPEHRLYDLLAAEDSDSAHSRYNALIRQLVSFERAAECAA
;
A
#
# COMPACT_ATOMS: atom_id res chain seq x y z
N MET A 1 -23.74 -35.75 -22.78
CA MET A 1 -23.50 -34.43 -23.42
C MET A 1 -24.12 -33.35 -22.52
N GLY A 2 -23.38 -32.58 -21.73
CA GLY A 2 -21.95 -32.55 -21.50
C GLY A 2 -21.71 -31.90 -20.14
N ASP A 3 -20.80 -32.51 -19.38
CA ASP A 3 -20.14 -31.93 -18.22
C ASP A 3 -19.46 -30.62 -18.62
N GLN A 4 -19.69 -29.56 -17.85
CA GLN A 4 -18.70 -28.49 -17.65
C GLN A 4 -18.67 -28.09 -16.18
N SER A 5 -17.79 -28.80 -15.47
CA SER A 5 -17.11 -28.35 -14.27
C SER A 5 -16.27 -27.09 -14.55
N GLY A 6 -16.23 -26.15 -13.60
CA GLY A 6 -15.22 -25.08 -13.53
C GLY A 6 -15.82 -23.76 -13.04
N GLY A 7 -15.51 -23.22 -11.86
CA GLY A 7 -14.51 -23.60 -10.88
C GLY A 7 -14.91 -23.12 -9.47
N LYS A 8 -14.34 -23.82 -8.49
CA LYS A 8 -14.27 -23.43 -7.08
C LYS A 8 -13.96 -21.93 -6.95
N PRO A 9 -14.69 -21.14 -6.13
CA PRO A 9 -14.25 -19.79 -5.82
C PRO A 9 -12.84 -19.89 -5.19
N PRO A 10 -11.82 -19.18 -5.70
CA PRO A 10 -10.52 -19.19 -5.05
C PRO A 10 -10.62 -18.41 -3.73
N HIS A 11 -10.42 -19.15 -2.64
CA HIS A 11 -10.01 -18.71 -1.31
C HIS A 11 -10.75 -17.52 -0.69
N SER A 12 -11.84 -17.88 -0.02
CA SER A 12 -12.23 -17.31 1.26
C SER A 12 -11.11 -17.48 2.30
N GLU A 13 -10.13 -16.57 2.32
CA GLU A 13 -9.18 -16.41 3.44
C GLU A 13 -8.65 -14.95 3.58
N GLY A 14 -9.32 -13.97 2.96
CA GLY A 14 -8.92 -12.56 2.99
C GLY A 14 -9.80 -11.63 3.84
N TYR A 15 -10.91 -12.14 4.39
CA TYR A 15 -11.92 -11.27 5.01
C TYR A 15 -11.56 -10.85 6.44
N THR A 16 -10.97 -11.71 7.27
CA THR A 16 -10.75 -11.40 8.70
C THR A 16 -9.57 -10.46 8.95
N HIS A 17 -8.62 -10.40 8.02
CA HIS A 17 -7.41 -9.57 8.18
C HIS A 17 -7.64 -8.13 7.69
N ARG A 18 -8.41 -7.96 6.60
CA ARG A 18 -8.76 -6.63 6.06
C ARG A 18 -9.56 -5.77 7.03
N VAL A 19 -10.51 -6.34 7.79
CA VAL A 19 -11.34 -5.55 8.72
C VAL A 19 -10.54 -5.00 9.89
N LYS A 20 -9.46 -5.69 10.31
CA LYS A 20 -8.59 -5.21 11.40
C LYS A 20 -7.80 -3.98 10.99
N PHE A 21 -7.34 -3.91 9.75
CA PHE A 21 -6.52 -2.79 9.28
C PHE A 21 -7.33 -1.56 8.90
N ASP A 22 -8.60 -1.69 8.47
CA ASP A 22 -9.44 -0.54 8.08
C ASP A 22 -9.68 0.45 9.23
N ALA A 23 -9.62 -0.03 10.48
CA ALA A 23 -9.71 0.78 11.68
C ALA A 23 -8.37 1.43 12.10
N LEU A 24 -7.24 1.06 11.50
CA LEU A 24 -5.93 1.59 11.88
C LEU A 24 -5.65 2.95 11.24
N PRO A 25 -5.04 3.89 11.99
CA PRO A 25 -4.64 5.17 11.45
C PRO A 25 -3.61 4.97 10.33
N GLY A 26 -3.84 5.60 9.17
CA GLY A 26 -2.98 5.50 7.99
C GLY A 26 -3.40 4.42 6.99
N TYR A 27 -4.34 3.53 7.32
CA TYR A 27 -4.80 2.51 6.37
C TYR A 27 -5.48 3.10 5.13
N SER A 28 -6.21 4.20 5.28
CA SER A 28 -6.84 4.90 4.14
C SER A 28 -5.83 5.26 3.04
N LEU A 29 -4.62 5.66 3.44
CA LEU A 29 -3.53 5.98 2.54
C LEU A 29 -2.95 4.72 1.87
N ILE A 30 -2.77 3.64 2.63
CA ILE A 30 -2.32 2.34 2.08
C ILE A 30 -3.35 1.80 1.08
N ARG A 31 -4.64 1.84 1.43
CA ARG A 31 -5.75 1.41 0.58
C ARG A 31 -5.78 2.22 -0.73
N GLN A 32 -5.60 3.54 -0.63
CA GLN A 32 -5.51 4.39 -1.80
C GLN A 32 -4.31 4.01 -2.67
N GLY A 33 -3.13 3.82 -2.08
CA GLY A 33 -1.93 3.40 -2.80
C GLY A 33 -2.09 2.06 -3.50
N LEU A 34 -2.70 1.06 -2.85
CA LEU A 34 -3.01 -0.22 -3.47
C LEU A 34 -4.00 -0.08 -4.63
N ASN A 35 -5.02 0.77 -4.50
CA ASN A 35 -5.96 1.03 -5.59
C ASN A 35 -5.30 1.74 -6.77
N ASP A 36 -4.40 2.69 -6.50
CA ASP A 36 -3.63 3.38 -7.53
C ASP A 36 -2.66 2.44 -8.24
N LEU A 37 -1.97 1.55 -7.51
CA LEU A 37 -1.12 0.51 -8.09
C LEU A 37 -1.94 -0.47 -8.97
N ALA A 38 -3.13 -0.85 -8.53
CA ALA A 38 -4.05 -1.68 -9.32
C ALA A 38 -4.55 -0.98 -10.59
N ALA A 39 -4.59 0.35 -10.58
CA ALA A 39 -4.91 1.19 -11.73
C ALA A 39 -3.65 1.62 -12.53
N GLU A 40 -2.48 1.04 -12.24
CA GLU A 40 -1.19 1.37 -12.87
C GLU A 40 -0.79 2.86 -12.72
N ARG A 41 -1.24 3.51 -11.65
CA ARG A 41 -0.93 4.90 -11.33
C ARG A 41 0.15 4.99 -10.26
N HIS A 42 1.26 5.63 -10.60
CA HIS A 42 2.35 5.92 -9.66
C HIS A 42 2.09 7.23 -8.91
N THR A 43 1.07 7.24 -8.04
CA THR A 43 0.78 8.37 -7.16
C THR A 43 1.68 8.38 -5.93
N ALA A 44 1.66 9.47 -5.16
CA ALA A 44 2.38 9.53 -3.89
C ALA A 44 1.99 8.38 -2.93
N ALA A 45 0.70 8.02 -2.87
CA ALA A 45 0.22 6.91 -2.05
C ALA A 45 0.72 5.55 -2.57
N ALA A 46 0.70 5.34 -3.89
CA ALA A 46 1.21 4.12 -4.52
C ALA A 46 2.70 3.92 -4.24
N LEU A 47 3.51 4.97 -4.44
CA LEU A 47 4.95 4.94 -4.18
C LEU A 47 5.25 4.73 -2.70
N LEU A 48 4.48 5.34 -1.80
CA LEU A 48 4.61 5.11 -0.36
C LEU A 48 4.35 3.64 0.02
N VAL A 49 3.33 3.01 -0.57
CA VAL A 49 3.06 1.58 -0.36
C VAL A 49 4.21 0.71 -0.86
N LEU A 50 4.87 1.10 -1.96
CA LEU A 50 6.07 0.41 -2.44
C LEU A 50 7.28 0.61 -1.52
N VAL A 51 7.47 1.81 -0.95
CA VAL A 51 8.51 2.08 0.06
C VAL A 51 8.31 1.20 1.30
N GLY A 52 7.06 1.09 1.77
CA GLY A 52 6.67 0.24 2.90
C GLY A 52 6.52 -1.25 2.55
N ALA A 53 6.61 -1.63 1.28
CA ALA A 53 6.32 -2.98 0.80
C ALA A 53 6.96 -4.10 1.62
N PRO A 54 8.27 -4.07 1.99
CA PRO A 54 8.86 -5.16 2.76
C PRO A 54 8.24 -5.33 4.15
N ARG A 55 7.79 -4.25 4.79
CA ARG A 55 7.14 -4.32 6.11
C ARG A 55 5.66 -4.69 6.00
N LEU A 56 4.96 -4.09 5.04
CA LEU A 56 3.56 -4.41 4.73
C LEU A 56 3.37 -5.90 4.39
N GLN A 57 4.30 -6.48 3.62
CA GLN A 57 4.28 -7.92 3.34
C GLN A 57 4.50 -8.78 4.59
N ARG A 58 5.34 -8.35 5.54
CA ARG A 58 5.57 -9.09 6.79
C ARG A 58 4.34 -9.14 7.69
N ILE A 59 3.53 -8.08 7.70
CA ILE A 59 2.28 -8.04 8.46
C ILE A 59 1.11 -8.71 7.73
N GLY A 60 1.30 -9.24 6.52
CA GLY A 60 0.28 -9.97 5.75
C GLY A 60 -0.47 -9.15 4.70
N ILE A 61 0.01 -7.95 4.35
CA ILE A 61 -0.56 -7.13 3.27
C ILE A 61 0.13 -7.47 1.94
N GLU A 62 -0.68 -7.90 0.97
CA GLU A 62 -0.20 -8.12 -0.39
C GLU A 62 0.08 -6.79 -1.08
N VAL A 63 1.36 -6.52 -1.34
CA VAL A 63 1.82 -5.37 -2.11
C VAL A 63 2.35 -5.87 -3.45
N PRO A 64 1.88 -5.33 -4.59
CA PRO A 64 2.39 -5.73 -5.89
C PRO A 64 3.87 -5.40 -5.98
N ASN A 65 4.69 -6.42 -6.30
CA ASN A 65 6.12 -6.27 -6.45
C ASN A 65 6.43 -5.64 -7.83
N LEU A 66 6.33 -4.31 -7.90
CA LEU A 66 6.76 -3.56 -9.07
C LEU A 66 8.28 -3.38 -9.00
N ASN A 67 8.97 -3.68 -10.11
CA ASN A 67 10.42 -3.53 -10.22
C ASN A 67 10.81 -2.06 -10.41
N ILE A 68 10.41 -1.20 -9.47
CA ILE A 68 10.71 0.23 -9.46
C ILE A 68 12.03 0.43 -8.73
N ALA A 69 13.02 0.99 -9.44
CA ALA A 69 14.24 1.47 -8.82
C ALA A 69 13.91 2.67 -7.92
N ASP A 70 14.30 2.58 -6.65
CA ASP A 70 14.21 3.64 -5.65
C ASP A 70 12.81 4.29 -5.54
N PRO A 71 11.78 3.57 -5.06
CA PRO A 71 10.43 4.10 -4.92
C PRO A 71 10.37 5.33 -4.00
N GLU A 72 11.29 5.43 -3.03
CA GLU A 72 11.43 6.58 -2.13
C GLU A 72 11.86 7.84 -2.88
N HIS A 73 12.86 7.71 -3.77
CA HIS A 73 13.34 8.82 -4.58
C HIS A 73 12.25 9.29 -5.56
N ARG A 74 11.55 8.33 -6.18
CA ARG A 74 10.40 8.63 -7.06
C ARG A 74 9.28 9.36 -6.32
N LEU A 75 9.00 8.98 -5.07
CA LEU A 75 8.02 9.66 -4.23
C LEU A 75 8.43 11.11 -3.99
N TYR A 76 9.69 11.32 -3.63
CA TYR A 76 10.22 12.67 -3.39
C TYR A 76 10.17 13.53 -4.66
N ASP A 77 10.64 13.00 -5.80
CA ASP A 77 10.59 13.69 -7.09
C ASP A 77 9.16 14.08 -7.49
N LEU A 78 8.19 13.20 -7.27
CA LEU A 78 6.79 13.48 -7.56
C LEU A 78 6.26 14.64 -6.69
N LEU A 79 6.56 14.61 -5.40
CA LEU A 79 6.16 15.69 -4.48
C LEU A 79 6.87 17.01 -4.80
N ALA A 80 8.16 16.95 -5.18
CA ALA A 80 8.94 18.11 -5.56
C ALA A 80 8.49 18.73 -6.89
N ALA A 81 8.05 17.89 -7.83
CA ALA A 81 7.47 18.32 -9.09
C ALA A 81 6.11 19.03 -8.90
N GLU A 82 5.32 18.61 -7.91
CA GLU A 82 4.07 19.30 -7.54
C GLU A 82 4.35 20.62 -6.81
N ASP A 83 5.14 20.55 -5.73
CA ASP A 83 5.46 21.71 -4.89
C ASP A 83 6.76 21.47 -4.12
N SER A 84 7.88 21.97 -4.65
CA SER A 84 9.20 21.80 -4.05
C SER A 84 9.32 22.35 -2.61
N ASP A 85 8.63 23.45 -2.30
CA ASP A 85 8.69 24.09 -0.98
C ASP A 85 8.03 23.22 0.10
N SER A 86 6.91 22.58 -0.25
CA SER A 86 6.15 21.68 0.63
C SER A 86 6.56 20.21 0.52
N ALA A 87 7.40 19.84 -0.47
CA ALA A 87 7.72 18.45 -0.78
C ALA A 87 8.28 17.70 0.42
N HIS A 88 9.23 18.31 1.13
CA HIS A 88 9.85 17.72 2.30
C HIS A 88 8.84 17.51 3.44
N SER A 89 7.95 18.48 3.66
CA SER A 89 6.88 18.40 4.67
C SER A 89 5.84 17.33 4.32
N ARG A 90 5.41 17.26 3.06
CA ARG A 90 4.47 16.23 2.57
C ARG A 90 5.10 14.85 2.65
N TYR A 91 6.35 14.70 2.23
CA TYR A 91 7.11 13.45 2.33
C TYR A 91 7.18 12.98 3.79
N ASN A 92 7.62 13.85 4.70
CA ASN A 92 7.71 13.51 6.12
C ASN A 92 6.34 13.17 6.72
N ALA A 93 5.27 13.84 6.31
CA ALA A 93 3.92 13.51 6.75
C ALA A 93 3.50 12.10 6.29
N LEU A 94 3.74 11.76 5.02
CA LEU A 94 3.45 10.44 4.46
C LEU A 94 4.26 9.33 5.14
N ILE A 95 5.56 9.53 5.33
CA ILE A 95 6.43 8.57 6.03
C ILE A 95 5.97 8.37 7.47
N ARG A 96 5.61 9.43 8.20
CA ARG A 96 5.08 9.31 9.57
C ARG A 96 3.77 8.54 9.60
N GLN A 97 2.87 8.75 8.64
CA GLN A 97 1.63 7.98 8.54
C GLN A 97 1.89 6.50 8.24
N LEU A 98 2.81 6.18 7.32
CA LEU A 98 3.22 4.81 7.03
C LEU A 98 3.79 4.13 8.28
N VAL A 99 4.75 4.75 8.96
CA VAL A 99 5.37 4.18 10.17
C VAL A 99 4.35 4.02 11.31
N SER A 100 3.41 4.96 11.45
CA SER A 100 2.33 4.85 12.43
C SER A 100 1.43 3.66 12.13
N PHE A 101 1.08 3.45 10.85
CA PHE A 101 0.29 2.31 10.42
C PHE A 101 1.04 1.00 10.65
N GLU A 102 2.31 0.91 10.23
CA GLU A 102 3.16 -0.27 10.41
C GLU A 102 3.22 -0.69 11.88
N ARG A 103 3.49 0.26 12.80
CA ARG A 103 3.53 -0.03 14.24
C ARG A 103 2.18 -0.52 14.77
N ALA A 104 1.09 0.11 14.35
CA ALA A 104 -0.24 -0.29 14.78
C ALA A 104 -0.61 -1.68 14.25
N ALA A 105 -0.22 -2.00 13.02
CA ALA A 105 -0.44 -3.29 12.40
C ALA A 105 0.44 -4.39 13.05
N GLU A 106 1.71 -4.10 13.36
CA GLU A 106 2.61 -5.00 14.09
C GLU A 106 2.07 -5.32 15.49
N CYS A 107 1.45 -4.36 16.18
CA CYS A 107 0.80 -4.63 17.47
C CYS A 107 -0.51 -5.45 17.35
N ALA A 108 -1.16 -5.44 16.19
CA ALA A 108 -2.45 -6.08 15.97
C ALA A 108 -2.35 -7.48 15.30
N ALA A 109 -1.18 -7.80 14.73
CA ALA A 109 -0.81 -9.08 14.12
C ALA A 109 -0.37 -10.10 15.19
#